data_AF-A0A559RQ37-F1
#
_entry.id   AF-A0A559RQ37-F1
#
_cell.length_a   1.000
_cell.length_b   1.000
_cell.length_c   1.000
_cell.angle_alpha   90.00
_cell.angle_beta   90.00
_cell.angle_gamma   90.00
#
_symmetry.space_group_name_H-M   'P 1'
#
loop_
_entity.id
_entity.type
_entity.pdbx_description
1 polymer ?
#
loop_
_entity_poly.entity_id
_entity_poly.type
_entity_poly.pdbx_seq_one_letter_code
_entity_poly.pdbx_strand_id
1 'polypeptide(L)'
;MTLKEVTTKINQAPHIDFGEVFRNALALYQKVWLQGLLMIILSSLSFMGIYMILVVPMMASNFIVDGQITNDEVGGSIFLMVILFLVYILIIAGATIANLGLQAAFYRLVRVKDRNDNQEQGVNFGMFFKKDYLKKLAVFSLAYLGIMILSYILCFLPILYAIVPLQYALIIFAFHPEWSINDIYTAGFKLGNKKWGVSFALVLVSGLVAYIVGFLACLIGIYATMSFVMLPGYIIYKEVIGFTEVEDAIAQIGER
;
A
#
# COMPACT_ATOMS: atom_id res chain seq x y z
N MET A 1 -1.96 -0.77 -22.23
CA MET A 1 -3.11 0.17 -22.26
C MET A 1 -2.62 1.61 -22.20
N THR A 2 -3.32 2.60 -22.77
CA THR A 2 -2.98 4.04 -22.66
C THR A 2 -3.85 4.78 -21.62
N LEU A 3 -3.41 5.93 -21.11
CA LEU A 3 -4.19 6.75 -20.17
C LEU A 3 -5.56 7.17 -20.75
N LYS A 4 -5.62 7.43 -22.06
CA LYS A 4 -6.86 7.80 -22.76
C LYS A 4 -7.85 6.64 -22.72
N GLU A 5 -7.41 5.42 -23.04
CA GLU A 5 -8.25 4.22 -22.95
C GLU A 5 -8.78 4.00 -21.53
N VAL A 6 -7.91 4.07 -20.51
CA VAL A 6 -8.32 3.91 -19.11
C VAL A 6 -9.36 4.97 -18.73
N THR A 7 -9.14 6.24 -19.10
CA THR A 7 -10.10 7.32 -18.82
C THR A 7 -11.45 7.04 -19.48
N THR A 8 -11.47 6.58 -20.73
CA THR A 8 -12.71 6.23 -21.43
C THR A 8 -13.46 5.10 -20.73
N LYS A 9 -12.74 4.03 -20.36
CA LYS A 9 -13.32 2.90 -19.61
C LYS A 9 -13.92 3.34 -18.27
N ILE A 10 -13.22 4.18 -17.50
CA ILE A 10 -13.73 4.74 -16.23
C ILE A 10 -15.01 5.55 -16.44
N ASN A 11 -15.06 6.37 -17.50
CA ASN A 11 -16.21 7.23 -17.78
C ASN A 11 -17.46 6.43 -18.19
N GLN A 12 -17.25 5.36 -18.97
CA GLN A 12 -18.30 4.47 -19.47
C GLN A 12 -18.67 3.35 -18.48
N ALA A 13 -17.97 3.24 -17.36
CA ALA A 13 -18.14 2.16 -16.40
C ALA A 13 -19.56 2.12 -15.82
N PRO A 14 -20.28 0.98 -15.92
CA PRO A 14 -21.63 0.85 -15.38
C PRO A 14 -21.63 0.94 -13.85
N HIS A 15 -22.81 1.02 -13.25
CA HIS A 15 -22.95 0.95 -11.80
C HIS A 15 -22.34 -0.35 -11.28
N ILE A 16 -21.57 -0.26 -10.19
CA ILE A 16 -20.94 -1.43 -9.55
C ILE A 16 -21.80 -1.80 -8.36
N ASP A 17 -22.24 -3.05 -8.30
CA ASP A 17 -23.00 -3.56 -7.17
C ASP A 17 -22.06 -3.90 -6.00
N PHE A 18 -22.36 -3.34 -4.83
CA PHE A 18 -21.57 -3.55 -3.62
C PHE A 18 -21.51 -5.03 -3.23
N GLY A 19 -22.66 -5.72 -3.25
CA GLY A 19 -22.79 -7.10 -2.77
C GLY A 19 -22.06 -8.08 -3.67
N GLU A 20 -22.12 -7.84 -4.98
CA GLU A 20 -21.36 -8.61 -5.97
C GLU A 20 -19.85 -8.46 -5.76
N VAL A 21 -19.35 -7.22 -5.64
CA VAL A 21 -17.91 -6.99 -5.39
C VAL A 21 -17.47 -7.62 -4.08
N PHE A 22 -18.24 -7.47 -3.00
CA PHE A 22 -17.92 -8.05 -1.70
C PHE A 22 -17.85 -9.58 -1.76
N ARG A 23 -18.82 -10.22 -2.42
CA ARG A 23 -18.85 -11.68 -2.62
C ARG A 23 -17.65 -12.16 -3.43
N ASN A 24 -17.33 -11.47 -4.53
CA ASN A 24 -16.19 -11.80 -5.39
C ASN A 24 -14.87 -11.62 -4.64
N ALA A 25 -14.74 -10.56 -3.85
CA ALA A 25 -13.59 -10.33 -2.97
C ALA A 25 -13.44 -11.45 -1.92
N LEU A 26 -14.55 -11.92 -1.33
CA LEU A 26 -14.52 -13.02 -0.35
C LEU A 26 -14.09 -14.35 -0.98
N ALA A 27 -14.59 -14.66 -2.18
CA ALA A 27 -14.17 -15.84 -2.94
C ALA A 27 -12.68 -15.77 -3.32
N LEU A 28 -12.20 -14.58 -3.70
CA LEU A 28 -10.79 -14.36 -4.02
C LEU A 28 -9.90 -14.44 -2.77
N TYR A 29 -10.36 -13.93 -1.63
CA TYR A 29 -9.64 -14.01 -0.35
C TYR A 29 -9.26 -15.44 0.01
N GLN A 30 -10.20 -16.38 -0.15
CA GLN A 30 -9.94 -17.80 0.12
C GLN A 30 -8.80 -18.39 -0.72
N LYS A 31 -8.49 -17.80 -1.88
CA LYS A 31 -7.38 -18.22 -2.74
C LYS A 31 -6.05 -17.55 -2.38
N VAL A 32 -6.09 -16.33 -1.82
CA VAL A 32 -4.91 -15.46 -1.66
C VAL A 32 -4.56 -15.14 -0.21
N TRP A 33 -5.30 -15.66 0.77
CA TRP A 33 -5.15 -15.33 2.19
C TRP A 33 -3.73 -15.60 2.70
N LEU A 34 -3.05 -16.65 2.20
CA LEU A 34 -1.70 -17.00 2.63
C LEU A 34 -0.66 -15.99 2.13
N GLN A 35 -0.78 -15.57 0.86
CA GLN A 35 0.04 -14.51 0.28
C GLN A 35 -0.24 -13.17 0.98
N GLY A 36 -1.51 -12.91 1.31
CA GLY A 36 -1.92 -11.73 2.06
C GLY A 36 -1.33 -11.71 3.46
N LEU A 37 -1.34 -12.85 4.17
CA LEU A 37 -0.70 -13.01 5.47
C LEU A 37 0.81 -12.74 5.38
N LEU A 38 1.50 -13.30 4.38
CA LEU A 38 2.93 -13.07 4.18
C LEU A 38 3.23 -11.58 3.94
N MET A 39 2.43 -10.90 3.13
CA MET A 39 2.54 -9.46 2.90
C MET A 39 2.39 -8.66 4.21
N ILE A 40 1.40 -8.99 5.04
CA ILE A 40 1.17 -8.29 6.32
C ILE A 40 2.32 -8.55 7.28
N ILE A 41 2.84 -9.79 7.38
CA ILE A 41 4.00 -10.11 8.23
C ILE A 41 5.24 -9.32 7.80
N LEU A 42 5.55 -9.30 6.50
CA LEU A 42 6.70 -8.56 5.96
C LEU A 42 6.55 -7.04 6.20
N SER A 43 5.33 -6.52 6.01
CA SER A 43 4.98 -5.13 6.30
C SER A 43 5.15 -4.80 7.79
N SER A 44 4.62 -5.64 8.68
CA SER A 44 4.69 -5.44 10.12
C SER A 44 6.12 -5.54 10.64
N LEU A 45 6.92 -6.48 10.13
CA LEU A 45 8.34 -6.59 10.48
C LEU A 45 9.12 -5.33 10.08
N SER A 46 8.79 -4.76 8.92
CA SER A 46 9.40 -3.50 8.47
C SER A 46 9.10 -2.36 9.45
N PHE A 47 7.85 -2.19 9.87
CA PHE A 47 7.48 -1.16 10.86
C PHE A 47 8.05 -1.43 12.27
N MET A 48 8.08 -2.69 12.70
CA MET A 48 8.61 -3.07 14.01
C MET A 48 10.12 -2.85 14.10
N GLY A 49 10.88 -3.15 13.05
CA GLY A 49 12.32 -2.85 12.98
C GLY A 49 12.60 -1.36 13.13
N ILE A 50 11.77 -0.52 12.52
CA ILE A 50 11.85 0.93 12.62
C ILE A 50 11.54 1.42 14.03
N TYR A 51 10.50 0.87 14.64
CA TYR A 51 10.13 1.19 16.00
C TYR A 51 11.27 0.88 16.99
N MET A 52 11.95 -0.27 16.82
CA MET A 52 13.10 -0.63 17.64
C MET A 52 14.29 0.32 17.46
N ILE A 53 14.62 0.70 16.22
CA ILE A 53 15.69 1.67 15.93
C ILE A 53 15.39 3.02 16.59
N LEU A 54 14.12 3.41 16.68
CA LEU A 54 13.70 4.67 17.29
C LEU A 54 13.73 4.64 18.83
N VAL A 55 13.20 3.60 19.44
CA VAL A 55 13.01 3.55 20.89
C VAL A 55 14.32 3.30 21.64
N VAL A 56 15.23 2.49 21.07
CA VAL A 56 16.49 2.11 21.75
C VAL A 56 17.36 3.33 22.11
N PRO A 57 17.65 4.28 21.20
CA PRO A 57 18.41 5.48 21.54
C PRO A 57 17.72 6.38 22.57
N MET A 58 16.39 6.52 22.49
CA MET A 58 15.61 7.34 23.43
C MET A 58 15.59 6.75 24.84
N MET A 59 15.56 5.42 24.95
CA MET A 59 15.71 4.76 26.25
C MET A 59 17.15 4.87 26.75
N ALA A 60 18.14 4.66 25.88
CA ALA A 60 19.57 4.76 26.24
C ALA A 60 19.95 6.16 26.75
N SER A 61 19.40 7.24 26.17
CA SER A 61 19.64 8.60 26.67
C SER A 61 19.11 8.80 28.10
N ASN A 62 18.00 8.17 28.48
CA ASN A 62 17.48 8.25 29.86
C ASN A 62 18.38 7.53 30.88
N PHE A 63 19.15 6.52 30.46
CA PHE A 63 20.13 5.85 31.32
C PHE A 63 21.44 6.65 31.46
N ILE A 64 21.76 7.53 30.51
CA ILE A 64 22.99 8.34 30.51
C ILE A 64 22.80 9.65 31.29
N VAL A 65 21.57 10.19 31.34
CA VAL A 65 21.26 11.54 31.89
C VAL A 65 21.05 11.58 33.41
N ASP A 66 21.24 10.48 34.15
CA ASP A 66 21.22 10.48 35.64
C ASP A 66 22.46 11.15 36.29
N GLY A 67 23.21 11.93 35.51
CA GLY A 67 24.39 12.66 35.96
C GLY A 67 24.59 13.98 35.21
N GLN A 68 24.05 15.06 35.78
CA GLN A 68 24.42 16.47 35.55
C GLN A 68 24.11 17.07 34.17
N ILE A 69 22.94 17.72 34.06
CA ILE A 69 22.66 18.63 32.94
C ILE A 69 23.36 19.99 33.20
N THR A 70 24.30 20.38 32.33
CA THR A 70 24.91 21.72 32.29
C THR A 70 24.48 22.50 31.03
N ASN A 71 24.44 23.84 31.10
CA ASN A 71 23.84 24.68 30.05
C ASN A 71 24.53 24.60 28.66
N ASP A 72 25.79 24.13 28.58
CA ASP A 72 26.49 23.87 27.30
C ASP A 72 25.97 22.62 26.57
N GLU A 73 25.20 21.76 27.25
CA GLU A 73 24.62 20.53 26.68
C GLU A 73 23.29 20.79 25.95
N VAL A 74 22.71 21.98 26.09
CA VAL A 74 21.44 22.37 25.43
C VAL A 74 21.64 22.52 23.91
N GLY A 75 22.78 23.05 23.46
CA GLY A 75 23.11 23.16 22.03
C GLY A 75 23.41 21.81 21.38
N GLY A 76 24.16 20.94 22.07
CA GLY A 76 24.44 19.57 21.64
C GLY A 76 23.18 18.69 21.59
N SER A 77 22.26 18.87 22.53
CA SER A 77 20.98 18.14 22.56
C SER A 77 20.01 18.58 21.47
N ILE A 78 19.92 19.89 21.14
CA ILE A 78 19.10 20.36 20.01
C ILE A 78 19.66 19.83 18.68
N PHE A 79 20.99 19.91 18.47
CA PHE A 79 21.63 19.39 17.26
C PHE A 79 21.39 17.88 17.08
N LEU A 80 21.54 17.10 18.16
CA LEU A 80 21.28 15.67 18.17
C LEU A 80 19.79 15.35 17.94
N MET A 81 18.88 16.15 18.51
CA MET A 81 17.44 16.03 18.29
C MET A 81 17.05 16.29 16.84
N VAL A 82 17.63 17.31 16.19
CA VAL A 82 17.41 17.61 14.77
C VAL A 82 17.93 16.46 13.88
N ILE A 83 19.12 15.92 14.18
CA ILE A 83 19.67 14.78 13.45
C ILE A 83 18.76 13.54 13.60
N LEU A 84 18.35 13.20 14.82
CA LEU A 84 17.44 12.08 15.07
C LEU A 84 16.11 12.25 14.34
N PHE A 85 15.57 13.48 14.30
CA PHE A 85 14.36 13.80 13.57
C PHE A 85 14.53 13.61 12.05
N LEU A 86 15.65 14.05 11.48
CA LEU A 86 15.96 13.84 10.05
C LEU A 86 16.12 12.35 9.72
N VAL A 87 16.86 11.61 10.55
CA VAL A 87 17.01 10.16 10.42
C VAL A 87 15.64 9.47 10.50
N TYR A 88 14.77 9.91 11.39
CA TYR A 88 13.41 9.38 11.53
C TYR A 88 12.57 9.58 10.26
N ILE A 89 12.59 10.77 9.65
CA ILE A 89 11.90 11.02 8.39
C ILE A 89 12.41 10.09 7.28
N LEU A 90 13.73 9.90 7.18
CA LEU A 90 14.33 9.00 6.19
C LEU A 90 13.90 7.54 6.40
N ILE A 91 13.85 7.10 7.65
CA ILE A 91 13.42 5.75 8.00
C ILE A 91 11.94 5.52 7.66
N ILE A 92 11.04 6.46 8.01
CA ILE A 92 9.62 6.38 7.63
C ILE A 92 9.45 6.34 6.12
N ALA A 93 10.19 7.20 5.40
CA ALA A 93 10.16 7.21 3.95
C ALA A 93 10.57 5.85 3.38
N GLY A 94 11.67 5.27 3.88
CA GLY A 94 12.11 3.91 3.53
C GLY A 94 11.07 2.84 3.84
N ALA A 95 10.44 2.91 5.01
CA ALA A 95 9.34 2.01 5.43
C ALA A 95 8.19 2.04 4.44
N THR A 96 7.79 3.24 4.04
CA THR A 96 6.63 3.44 3.19
C THR A 96 6.92 2.97 1.77
N ILE A 97 8.12 3.22 1.26
CA ILE A 97 8.60 2.66 -0.01
C ILE A 97 8.51 1.14 0.04
N ALA A 98 9.00 0.51 1.12
CA ALA A 98 8.94 -0.93 1.26
C ALA A 98 7.50 -1.44 1.33
N ASN A 99 6.66 -0.83 2.16
CA ASN A 99 5.28 -1.22 2.35
C ASN A 99 4.44 -1.11 1.06
N LEU A 100 4.55 0.00 0.33
CA LEU A 100 3.86 0.18 -0.94
C LEU A 100 4.39 -0.78 -2.01
N GLY A 101 5.69 -1.09 -2.00
CA GLY A 101 6.27 -2.12 -2.87
C GLY A 101 5.70 -3.51 -2.61
N LEU A 102 5.56 -3.89 -1.34
CA LEU A 102 4.95 -5.16 -0.92
C LEU A 102 3.47 -5.23 -1.31
N GLN A 103 2.71 -4.15 -1.11
CA GLN A 103 1.32 -4.08 -1.52
C GLN A 103 1.15 -4.14 -3.05
N ALA A 104 2.01 -3.46 -3.80
CA ALA A 104 2.00 -3.55 -5.27
C ALA A 104 2.32 -4.97 -5.75
N ALA A 105 3.30 -5.64 -5.13
CA ALA A 105 3.60 -7.05 -5.40
C ALA A 105 2.42 -7.97 -5.07
N PHE A 106 1.74 -7.70 -3.95
CA PHE A 106 0.55 -8.45 -3.56
C PHE A 106 -0.56 -8.33 -4.62
N TYR A 107 -0.84 -7.14 -5.16
CA TYR A 107 -1.84 -7.01 -6.23
C TYR A 107 -1.50 -7.85 -7.48
N ARG A 108 -0.21 -7.96 -7.85
CA ARG A 108 0.21 -8.87 -8.94
C ARG A 108 0.00 -10.34 -8.59
N LEU A 109 0.34 -10.76 -7.37
CA LEU A 109 0.07 -12.12 -6.89
C LEU A 109 -1.43 -12.45 -6.89
N VAL A 110 -2.26 -11.50 -6.47
CA VAL A 110 -3.72 -11.62 -6.50
C VAL A 110 -4.20 -11.88 -7.92
N ARG A 111 -3.67 -11.16 -8.92
CA ARG A 111 -4.03 -11.36 -10.33
C ARG A 111 -3.68 -12.76 -10.84
N VAL A 112 -2.50 -13.29 -10.50
CA VAL A 112 -2.09 -14.65 -10.89
C VAL A 112 -3.07 -15.68 -10.32
N LYS A 113 -3.42 -15.56 -9.04
CA LYS A 113 -4.34 -16.47 -8.35
C LYS A 113 -5.79 -16.32 -8.77
N ASP A 114 -6.21 -15.11 -9.15
CA ASP A 114 -7.55 -14.85 -9.67
C ASP A 114 -7.79 -15.59 -11.00
N ARG A 115 -6.77 -15.66 -11.87
CA ARG A 115 -6.82 -16.43 -13.13
C ARG A 115 -6.76 -17.95 -12.96
N ASN A 116 -6.53 -18.46 -11.76
CA ASN A 116 -6.16 -19.86 -11.49
C ASN A 116 -4.91 -20.31 -12.30
N ASP A 117 -4.05 -19.37 -12.69
CA ASP A 117 -2.77 -19.74 -13.31
C ASP A 117 -1.83 -20.23 -12.22
N ASN A 118 -1.33 -21.46 -12.38
CA ASN A 118 -0.36 -22.07 -11.46
C ASN A 118 1.08 -21.56 -11.69
N GLN A 119 1.27 -20.65 -12.66
CA GLN A 119 2.56 -20.03 -12.90
C GLN A 119 2.73 -18.82 -11.96
N GLU A 120 3.14 -19.09 -10.71
CA GLU A 120 3.74 -18.06 -9.82
C GLU A 120 5.11 -17.57 -10.33
N GLN A 121 5.49 -17.95 -11.55
CA GLN A 121 6.85 -17.85 -12.06
C GLN A 121 7.21 -16.38 -12.34
N GLY A 122 7.93 -15.77 -11.39
CA GLY A 122 8.51 -14.43 -11.52
C GLY A 122 7.88 -13.34 -10.64
N VAL A 123 6.72 -13.59 -10.03
CA VAL A 123 6.03 -12.62 -9.15
C VAL A 123 6.35 -12.94 -7.69
N ASN A 124 7.26 -12.15 -7.10
CA ASN A 124 7.65 -12.27 -5.69
C ASN A 124 7.51 -10.93 -5.00
N PHE A 125 7.38 -10.93 -3.67
CA PHE A 125 7.34 -9.69 -2.86
C PHE A 125 8.55 -8.76 -3.07
N GLY A 126 9.70 -9.32 -3.45
CA GLY A 126 10.92 -8.58 -3.79
C GLY A 126 10.94 -7.90 -5.17
N MET A 127 9.93 -8.09 -6.02
CA MET A 127 10.02 -7.72 -7.44
C MET A 127 10.18 -6.21 -7.69
N PHE A 128 9.49 -5.38 -6.89
CA PHE A 128 9.56 -3.91 -7.02
C PHE A 128 10.80 -3.31 -6.37
N PHE A 129 11.60 -4.13 -5.67
CA PHE A 129 12.89 -3.74 -5.10
C PHE A 129 14.06 -3.97 -6.06
N LYS A 130 13.82 -4.52 -7.26
CA LYS A 130 14.80 -4.61 -8.33
C LYS A 130 15.13 -3.19 -8.86
N LYS A 131 16.38 -2.97 -9.29
CA LYS A 131 16.90 -1.65 -9.70
C LYS A 131 16.01 -0.93 -10.72
N ASP A 132 15.41 -1.68 -11.65
CA ASP A 132 14.58 -1.13 -12.73
C ASP A 132 13.29 -0.47 -12.23
N TYR A 133 12.73 -0.95 -11.11
CA TYR A 133 11.47 -0.46 -10.55
C TYR A 133 11.65 0.37 -9.28
N LEU A 134 12.74 0.16 -8.53
CA LEU A 134 12.96 0.77 -7.22
C LEU A 134 12.94 2.31 -7.27
N LYS A 135 13.54 2.91 -8.31
CA LYS A 135 13.50 4.39 -8.47
C LYS A 135 12.07 4.90 -8.67
N LYS A 136 11.28 4.23 -9.51
CA LYS A 136 9.88 4.61 -9.75
C LYS A 136 9.02 4.38 -8.51
N LEU A 137 9.22 3.26 -7.81
CA LEU A 137 8.56 2.98 -6.54
C LEU A 137 8.88 4.07 -5.50
N ALA A 138 10.13 4.50 -5.40
CA ALA A 138 10.54 5.55 -4.48
C ALA A 138 9.82 6.88 -4.77
N VAL A 139 9.82 7.34 -6.03
CA VAL A 139 9.13 8.58 -6.42
C VAL A 139 7.62 8.47 -6.22
N PHE A 140 7.02 7.34 -6.60
CA PHE A 140 5.60 7.06 -6.36
C PHE A 140 5.26 7.16 -4.86
N SER A 141 6.06 6.52 -4.01
CA SER A 141 5.84 6.46 -2.56
C SER A 141 6.05 7.81 -1.88
N LEU A 142 7.00 8.62 -2.35
CA LEU A 142 7.19 9.98 -1.85
C LEU A 142 6.01 10.89 -2.20
N ALA A 143 5.46 10.78 -3.42
CA ALA A 143 4.24 11.48 -3.78
C ALA A 143 3.04 11.00 -2.94
N TYR A 144 2.93 9.69 -2.68
CA TYR A 144 1.89 9.10 -1.82
C TYR A 144 1.96 9.71 -0.42
N LEU A 145 3.16 9.70 0.18
CA LEU A 145 3.41 10.30 1.49
C LEU A 145 3.10 11.79 1.51
N GLY A 146 3.51 12.54 0.48
CA GLY A 146 3.23 13.98 0.38
C GLY A 146 1.73 14.28 0.38
N ILE A 147 0.93 13.51 -0.36
CA ILE A 147 -0.53 13.65 -0.38
C ILE A 147 -1.13 13.34 1.00
N MET A 148 -0.65 12.30 1.67
CA MET A 148 -1.11 11.94 3.01
C MET A 148 -0.77 13.00 4.06
N ILE A 149 0.45 13.54 4.04
CA ILE A 149 0.89 14.61 4.94
C ILE A 149 0.09 15.89 4.68
N LEU A 150 -0.09 16.28 3.42
CA LEU A 150 -0.87 17.45 3.05
C LEU A 150 -2.33 17.30 3.50
N SER A 151 -2.91 16.12 3.32
CA SER A 151 -4.27 15.81 3.77
C SER A 151 -4.42 15.85 5.29
N TYR A 152 -3.38 15.44 6.02
CA TYR A 152 -3.34 15.51 7.48
C TYR A 152 -3.30 16.96 7.99
N ILE A 153 -2.41 17.78 7.44
CA ILE A 153 -2.28 19.21 7.78
C ILE A 153 -3.60 19.96 7.51
N LEU A 154 -4.33 19.55 6.47
CA LEU A 154 -5.61 20.12 6.07
C LEU A 154 -6.81 19.56 6.86
N CYS A 155 -6.61 19.29 8.16
CA CYS A 155 -7.64 18.91 9.14
C CYS A 155 -8.22 17.48 9.02
N PHE A 156 -7.40 16.48 8.62
CA PHE A 156 -7.71 15.04 8.58
C PHE A 156 -8.85 14.57 7.67
N LEU A 157 -9.93 15.34 7.50
CA LEU A 157 -11.08 15.03 6.65
C LEU A 157 -10.65 14.71 5.20
N PRO A 158 -9.67 15.40 4.61
CA PRO A 158 -9.15 15.03 3.29
C PRO A 158 -8.51 13.65 3.23
N ILE A 159 -8.02 13.09 4.35
CA ILE A 159 -7.46 11.74 4.38
C ILE A 159 -8.55 10.70 4.07
N LEU A 160 -9.73 10.83 4.67
CA LEU A 160 -10.86 9.91 4.44
C LEU A 160 -11.23 9.87 2.96
N TYR A 161 -11.15 11.03 2.29
CA TYR A 161 -11.33 11.10 0.85
C TYR A 161 -10.17 10.46 0.08
N ALA A 162 -8.93 10.84 0.39
CA ALA A 162 -7.73 10.50 -0.37
C ALA A 162 -7.35 9.02 -0.33
N ILE A 163 -7.69 8.28 0.74
CA ILE A 163 -7.39 6.85 0.88
C ILE A 163 -7.88 6.05 -0.34
N VAL A 164 -9.08 6.35 -0.85
CA VAL A 164 -9.68 5.61 -1.98
C VAL A 164 -8.92 5.87 -3.30
N PRO A 165 -8.77 7.12 -3.78
CA PRO A 165 -7.89 7.45 -4.91
C PRO A 165 -6.48 6.89 -4.82
N LEU A 166 -5.86 6.97 -3.65
CA LEU A 166 -4.49 6.51 -3.42
C LEU A 166 -4.37 4.99 -3.51
N GLN A 167 -5.37 4.24 -3.01
CA GLN A 167 -5.45 2.79 -3.19
C GLN A 167 -5.50 2.44 -4.68
N TYR A 168 -6.31 3.14 -5.48
CA TYR A 168 -6.36 2.90 -6.93
C TYR A 168 -5.09 3.31 -7.66
N ALA A 169 -4.44 4.40 -7.26
CA ALA A 169 -3.13 4.78 -7.80
C ALA A 169 -2.09 3.67 -7.56
N LEU A 170 -2.13 3.02 -6.40
CA LEU A 170 -1.26 1.88 -6.09
C LEU A 170 -1.59 0.64 -6.94
N ILE A 171 -2.87 0.34 -7.15
CA ILE A 171 -3.30 -0.76 -8.03
C ILE A 171 -2.83 -0.50 -9.48
N ILE A 172 -2.99 0.73 -9.98
CA ILE A 172 -2.54 1.11 -11.31
C ILE A 172 -1.02 1.05 -11.41
N PHE A 173 -0.28 1.54 -10.40
CA PHE A 173 1.18 1.40 -10.35
C PHE A 173 1.61 -0.07 -10.40
N ALA A 174 0.90 -0.95 -9.68
CA ALA A 174 1.21 -2.36 -9.67
C ALA A 174 1.11 -2.97 -11.08
N PHE A 175 0.09 -2.62 -11.87
CA PHE A 175 -0.10 -3.20 -13.21
C PHE A 175 0.53 -2.39 -14.35
N HIS A 176 0.84 -1.13 -14.13
CA HIS A 176 1.43 -0.20 -15.11
C HIS A 176 2.63 0.58 -14.53
N PRO A 177 3.68 -0.08 -14.03
CA PRO A 177 4.86 0.61 -13.51
C PRO A 177 5.61 1.39 -14.61
N GLU A 178 5.38 1.08 -15.89
CA GLU A 178 5.97 1.76 -17.04
C GLU A 178 5.41 3.17 -17.26
N TRP A 179 4.21 3.48 -16.77
CA TRP A 179 3.59 4.80 -16.90
C TRP A 179 4.34 5.89 -16.13
N SER A 180 4.06 7.14 -16.50
CA SER A 180 4.54 8.28 -15.71
C SER A 180 3.78 8.35 -14.38
N ILE A 181 4.46 8.83 -13.32
CA ILE A 181 3.85 8.92 -11.98
C ILE A 181 2.59 9.81 -12.01
N ASN A 182 2.61 10.89 -12.79
CA ASN A 182 1.46 11.78 -12.94
C ASN A 182 0.27 11.08 -13.60
N ASP A 183 0.50 10.23 -14.62
CA ASP A 183 -0.57 9.49 -15.28
C ASP A 183 -1.19 8.46 -14.34
N ILE A 184 -0.36 7.80 -13.52
CA ILE A 184 -0.81 6.83 -12.50
C ILE A 184 -1.73 7.52 -11.49
N TYR A 185 -1.30 8.64 -10.89
CA TYR A 185 -2.14 9.38 -9.95
C TYR A 185 -3.38 9.95 -10.62
N THR A 186 -3.27 10.48 -11.84
CA THR A 186 -4.44 11.00 -12.57
C THR A 186 -5.48 9.91 -12.81
N ALA A 187 -5.05 8.71 -13.24
CA ALA A 187 -5.94 7.58 -13.42
C ALA A 187 -6.53 7.08 -12.10
N GLY A 188 -5.71 6.99 -11.04
CA GLY A 188 -6.14 6.57 -9.70
C GLY A 188 -7.18 7.50 -9.10
N PHE A 189 -6.96 8.82 -9.19
CA PHE A 189 -7.94 9.82 -8.74
C PHE A 189 -9.20 9.84 -9.60
N LYS A 190 -9.11 9.66 -10.92
CA LYS A 190 -10.31 9.53 -11.76
C LYS A 190 -11.17 8.34 -11.37
N LEU A 191 -10.56 7.16 -11.22
CA LEU A 191 -11.28 5.95 -10.80
C LEU A 191 -11.84 6.10 -9.38
N GLY A 192 -11.01 6.57 -8.46
CA GLY A 192 -11.37 6.80 -7.07
C GLY A 192 -12.53 7.78 -6.92
N ASN A 193 -12.53 8.89 -7.64
CA ASN A 193 -13.62 9.86 -7.60
C ASN A 193 -14.91 9.28 -8.20
N LYS A 194 -14.80 8.57 -9.33
CA LYS A 194 -15.96 7.98 -10.03
C LYS A 194 -16.65 6.90 -9.20
N LYS A 195 -15.89 6.12 -8.43
CA LYS A 195 -16.39 4.99 -7.63
C LYS A 195 -16.26 5.21 -6.12
N TRP A 196 -16.13 6.46 -5.68
CA TRP A 196 -15.74 6.79 -4.31
C TRP A 196 -16.63 6.14 -3.25
N GLY A 197 -17.95 6.35 -3.35
CA GLY A 197 -18.91 5.86 -2.33
C GLY A 197 -18.90 4.35 -2.15
N VAL A 198 -18.97 3.60 -3.25
CA VAL A 198 -18.96 2.12 -3.21
C VAL A 198 -17.62 1.60 -2.70
N SER A 199 -16.51 2.19 -3.17
CA SER A 199 -15.15 1.80 -2.74
C SER A 199 -14.93 2.07 -1.26
N PHE A 200 -15.32 3.26 -0.78
CA PHE A 200 -15.20 3.64 0.62
C PHE A 200 -16.02 2.72 1.52
N ALA A 201 -17.28 2.44 1.16
CA ALA A 201 -18.12 1.50 1.88
C ALA A 201 -17.50 0.10 1.93
N LEU A 202 -16.94 -0.38 0.81
CA LEU A 202 -16.28 -1.70 0.76
C LEU A 202 -15.04 -1.74 1.64
N VAL A 203 -14.19 -0.70 1.62
CA VAL A 203 -13.02 -0.59 2.50
C VAL A 203 -13.44 -0.61 3.97
N LEU A 204 -14.46 0.18 4.33
CA LEU A 204 -15.00 0.23 5.69
C LEU A 204 -15.52 -1.14 6.15
N VAL A 205 -16.43 -1.74 5.37
CA VAL A 205 -17.06 -3.03 5.72
C VAL A 205 -16.02 -4.16 5.73
N SER A 206 -15.12 -4.19 4.75
CA SER A 206 -14.06 -5.21 4.71
C SER A 206 -13.08 -5.06 5.86
N GLY A 207 -12.76 -3.82 6.26
CA GLY A 207 -11.96 -3.54 7.43
C GLY A 207 -12.63 -4.04 8.71
N LEU A 208 -13.91 -3.71 8.93
CA LEU A 208 -14.66 -4.17 10.09
C LEU A 208 -14.75 -5.70 10.15
N VAL A 209 -15.06 -6.35 9.02
CA VAL A 209 -15.10 -7.82 8.93
C VAL A 209 -13.74 -8.41 9.23
N ALA A 210 -12.66 -7.87 8.66
CA ALA A 210 -11.31 -8.35 8.92
C ALA A 210 -10.95 -8.24 10.40
N TYR A 211 -11.23 -7.12 11.06
CA TYR A 211 -10.98 -6.94 12.49
C TYR A 211 -11.81 -7.87 13.36
N ILE A 212 -13.12 -7.96 13.14
CA ILE A 212 -14.02 -8.80 13.96
C ILE A 212 -13.65 -10.27 13.80
N VAL A 213 -13.57 -10.77 12.56
CA VAL A 213 -13.22 -12.18 12.30
C VAL A 213 -11.81 -12.49 12.78
N GLY A 214 -10.86 -11.57 12.56
CA GLY A 214 -9.49 -11.74 13.00
C GLY A 214 -9.34 -11.77 14.51
N PHE A 215 -10.11 -10.94 15.23
CA PHE A 215 -10.15 -10.94 16.69
C PHE A 215 -10.73 -12.25 17.22
N LEU A 216 -11.85 -12.72 16.65
CA LEU A 216 -12.46 -14.02 16.99
C LEU A 216 -11.52 -15.20 16.73
N ALA A 217 -10.66 -15.09 15.70
CA ALA A 217 -9.61 -16.06 15.39
C ALA A 217 -8.30 -15.82 16.18
N CYS A 218 -8.40 -15.50 17.47
CA CYS A 218 -7.29 -15.44 18.44
C CYS A 218 -6.26 -14.31 18.25
N LEU A 219 -6.66 -13.11 17.82
CA LEU A 219 -5.82 -11.91 17.58
C LEU A 219 -4.79 -12.05 16.45
N ILE A 220 -4.07 -13.18 16.37
CA ILE A 220 -3.22 -13.56 15.24
C ILE A 220 -4.07 -13.63 13.96
N GLY A 221 -5.35 -13.99 14.09
CA GLY A 221 -6.31 -13.94 13.00
C GLY A 221 -6.40 -12.57 12.33
N ILE A 222 -6.14 -11.45 13.04
CA ILE A 222 -6.12 -10.11 12.44
C ILE A 222 -5.06 -10.04 11.34
N TYR A 223 -3.88 -10.62 11.54
CA TYR A 223 -2.83 -10.64 10.52
C TYR A 223 -3.28 -11.41 9.27
N ALA A 224 -4.02 -12.51 9.46
CA ALA A 224 -4.53 -13.31 8.36
C ALA A 224 -5.64 -12.58 7.57
N THR A 225 -6.51 -11.83 8.24
CA THR A 225 -7.69 -11.21 7.64
C THR A 225 -7.46 -9.81 7.08
N MET A 226 -6.47 -9.06 7.57
CA MET A 226 -6.28 -7.65 7.17
C MET A 226 -6.01 -7.44 5.68
N SER A 227 -5.43 -8.44 5.00
CA SER A 227 -5.22 -8.39 3.54
C SER A 227 -6.54 -8.35 2.74
N PHE A 228 -7.67 -8.74 3.34
CA PHE A 228 -8.98 -8.70 2.71
C PHE A 228 -9.38 -7.29 2.26
N VAL A 229 -8.97 -6.25 2.99
CA VAL A 229 -9.32 -4.84 2.70
C VAL A 229 -8.83 -4.38 1.33
N MET A 230 -7.79 -5.04 0.78
CA MET A 230 -7.22 -4.69 -0.52
C MET A 230 -8.01 -5.27 -1.70
N LEU A 231 -8.75 -6.37 -1.50
CA LEU A 231 -9.36 -7.14 -2.59
C LEU A 231 -10.54 -6.44 -3.26
N PRO A 232 -11.46 -5.75 -2.55
CA PRO A 232 -12.56 -5.05 -3.21
C PRO A 232 -12.08 -4.01 -4.24
N GLY A 233 -11.01 -3.26 -3.91
CA GLY A 233 -10.42 -2.30 -4.84
C GLY A 233 -9.83 -2.97 -6.08
N TYR A 234 -9.20 -4.14 -5.93
CA TYR A 234 -8.73 -4.96 -7.05
C TYR A 234 -9.89 -5.42 -7.96
N ILE A 235 -10.99 -5.90 -7.37
CA ILE A 235 -12.16 -6.34 -8.14
C ILE A 235 -12.78 -5.17 -8.91
N ILE A 236 -12.93 -4.00 -8.28
CA ILE A 236 -13.42 -2.80 -8.97
C ILE A 236 -12.49 -2.39 -10.12
N TYR A 237 -11.18 -2.40 -9.90
CA TYR A 237 -10.21 -2.13 -10.97
C TYR A 237 -10.38 -3.12 -12.13
N LYS A 238 -10.51 -4.42 -11.84
CA LYS A 238 -10.71 -5.48 -12.83
C LYS A 238 -12.01 -5.30 -13.62
N GLU A 239 -13.11 -4.94 -12.97
CA GLU A 239 -14.41 -4.74 -13.62
C GLU A 239 -14.46 -3.44 -14.46
N VAL A 240 -13.80 -2.38 -14.01
CA VAL A 240 -13.84 -1.07 -14.69
C VAL A 240 -12.80 -0.95 -15.79
N ILE A 241 -11.55 -1.26 -15.48
CA ILE A 241 -10.40 -1.07 -16.39
C ILE A 241 -10.07 -2.39 -17.08
N GLY A 242 -10.06 -3.48 -16.31
CA GLY A 242 -9.64 -4.80 -16.78
C GLY A 242 -8.15 -4.85 -17.08
N PHE A 243 -7.73 -5.93 -17.72
CA PHE A 243 -6.33 -6.20 -18.04
C PHE A 243 -6.15 -6.45 -19.54
N THR A 244 -5.00 -6.09 -20.11
CA THR A 244 -4.63 -6.43 -21.51
C THR A 244 -3.66 -7.60 -21.58
N GLU A 245 -3.61 -8.26 -22.75
CA GLU A 245 -2.69 -9.38 -23.04
C GLU A 245 -1.19 -9.01 -22.88
N VAL A 246 -0.83 -7.74 -23.04
CA VAL A 246 0.57 -7.29 -22.87
C VAL A 246 0.99 -7.25 -21.40
N GLU A 247 0.06 -6.96 -20.50
CA GLU A 247 0.32 -7.07 -19.07
C GLU A 247 0.41 -8.55 -18.62
N ASP A 248 -0.17 -9.47 -19.40
CA ASP A 248 0.01 -10.91 -19.22
C ASP A 248 1.42 -11.36 -19.62
N ALA A 249 2.02 -10.72 -20.63
CA ALA A 249 3.41 -10.97 -21.01
C ALA A 249 4.40 -10.48 -19.94
N ILE A 250 4.16 -9.36 -19.25
CA ILE A 250 5.07 -8.85 -18.19
C ILE A 250 5.14 -9.80 -16.97
N ALA A 251 4.09 -10.59 -16.71
CA ALA A 251 4.16 -11.69 -15.76
C ALA A 251 5.14 -12.80 -16.20
N GLN A 252 5.34 -12.97 -17.51
CA GLN A 252 6.26 -13.96 -18.10
C GLN A 252 7.71 -13.46 -18.22
N ILE A 253 8.00 -12.15 -18.12
CA ILE A 253 9.37 -11.58 -18.26
C ILE A 253 10.24 -11.82 -16.99
N GLY A 254 9.79 -12.68 -16.06
CA GLY A 254 10.68 -13.24 -15.02
C GLY A 254 11.76 -14.18 -15.58
N GLU A 255 11.77 -14.42 -16.89
CA GLU A 255 12.68 -15.34 -17.60
C GLU A 255 14.14 -14.87 -17.77
N ARG A 256 14.58 -13.74 -17.19
CA ARG A 256 16.00 -13.35 -17.17
C ARG A 256 16.44 -12.69 -15.86
#